data_AF-A0A2T6AZV1-F1
#
_entry.id   AF-A0A2T6AZV1-F1
#
_cell.length_a   1.000
_cell.length_b   1.000
_cell.length_c   1.000
_cell.angle_alpha   90.00
_cell.angle_beta   90.00
_cell.angle_gamma   90.00
#
_symmetry.space_group_name_H-M   'P 1'
#
loop_
_entity.id
_entity.type
_entity.pdbx_description
1 polymer ?
#
loop_
_entity_poly.entity_id
_entity_poly.type
_entity_poly.pdbx_seq_one_letter_code
_entity_poly.pdbx_strand_id
1 'polypeptide(L)'
;MWRILLVFLMLMPLRVLAQGDLVSADLKPGWRMSNGEHMAGLRLTLAPGWKTYWRAPGDAGIPPVFDWAGSTNVRSVRVHWPAPHVFYQSGMRSLGYKQGVTLPLRVTPIDPSRDVTLRLEVDLGVCSDVCVPRQLRTGAALPAAATRVDPVIAAALADRPLSADQAGIGQVRCEVRPARGGIELHARIPMDRPGAGVETVVETADPQVWASQPEAVWTGGQLLVSSRLKHAGGGAFALDRKGLRFTVISQGRAVDIRGCTG
;
A
#
# COMPACT_ATOMS: atom_id res chain seq x y z
N MET A 1 18.87 -73.41 20.92
CA MET A 1 17.76 -72.49 21.22
C MET A 1 18.21 -71.06 20.89
N TRP A 2 17.90 -70.56 19.69
CA TRP A 2 18.28 -69.21 19.24
C TRP A 2 17.00 -68.37 19.12
N ARG A 3 16.82 -67.35 19.96
CA ARG A 3 15.70 -66.40 19.86
C ARG A 3 16.16 -65.19 19.04
N ILE A 4 15.62 -65.05 17.84
CA ILE A 4 15.74 -63.83 17.02
C ILE A 4 14.69 -62.84 17.54
N LEU A 5 15.13 -61.69 18.05
CA LEU A 5 14.26 -60.59 18.44
C LEU A 5 14.09 -59.66 17.23
N LEU A 6 12.90 -59.66 16.62
CA LEU A 6 12.55 -58.72 15.56
C LEU A 6 12.34 -57.32 16.15
N VAL A 7 13.21 -56.38 15.79
CA VAL A 7 13.04 -54.95 16.07
C VAL A 7 12.09 -54.38 15.03
N PHE A 8 10.89 -54.00 15.46
CA PHE A 8 9.89 -53.34 14.61
C PHE A 8 10.26 -51.86 14.49
N LEU A 9 10.85 -51.47 13.35
CA LEU A 9 11.15 -50.08 13.03
C LEU A 9 9.83 -49.34 12.75
N MET A 10 9.34 -48.57 13.72
CA MET A 10 8.20 -47.65 13.49
C MET A 10 8.66 -46.52 12.56
N LEU A 11 8.27 -46.61 11.29
CA LEU A 11 8.33 -45.50 10.35
C LEU A 11 7.35 -44.42 10.80
N MET A 12 7.85 -43.42 11.53
CA MET A 12 7.10 -42.18 11.77
C MET A 12 6.92 -41.46 10.42
N PRO A 13 5.68 -41.13 10.02
CA PRO A 13 5.48 -40.30 8.84
C PRO A 13 6.07 -38.92 9.12
N LEU A 14 7.06 -38.52 8.32
CA LEU A 14 7.49 -37.14 8.21
C LEU A 14 6.24 -36.32 7.83
N ARG A 15 5.65 -35.65 8.82
CA ARG A 15 4.72 -34.56 8.55
C ARG A 15 5.56 -33.48 7.87
N VAL A 16 5.48 -33.42 6.54
CA VAL A 16 5.86 -32.24 5.78
C VAL A 16 5.05 -31.11 6.40
N LEU A 17 5.72 -30.21 7.14
CA LEU A 17 5.10 -28.98 7.59
C LEU A 17 4.72 -28.23 6.32
N ALA A 18 3.43 -28.25 5.99
CA ALA A 18 2.89 -27.32 5.01
C ALA A 18 3.39 -25.94 5.42
N GLN A 19 4.09 -25.29 4.49
CA GLN A 19 4.68 -23.96 4.68
C GLN A 19 3.55 -23.05 5.17
N GLY A 20 3.53 -22.74 6.47
CA GLY A 20 2.42 -22.03 7.09
C GLY A 20 2.14 -20.74 6.31
N ASP A 21 0.87 -20.44 6.08
CA ASP A 21 0.49 -19.29 5.26
C ASP A 21 1.06 -18.00 5.87
N LEU A 22 2.14 -17.50 5.27
CA LEU A 22 2.86 -16.29 5.67
C LEU A 22 1.96 -15.05 5.66
N VAL A 23 0.93 -15.10 4.81
CA VAL A 23 -0.08 -14.08 4.63
C VAL A 23 -1.39 -14.71 4.19
N SER A 24 -2.51 -14.18 4.67
CA SER A 24 -3.86 -14.50 4.21
C SER A 24 -4.63 -13.22 3.87
N ALA A 25 -5.63 -13.36 3.00
CA ALA A 25 -6.49 -12.27 2.52
C ALA A 25 -7.97 -12.62 2.70
N ASP A 26 -8.73 -11.70 3.30
CA ASP A 26 -10.14 -11.88 3.61
C ASP A 26 -10.92 -10.61 3.24
N LEU A 27 -11.92 -10.75 2.37
CA LEU A 27 -12.82 -9.65 2.00
C LEU A 27 -13.95 -9.52 3.02
N LYS A 28 -14.00 -8.37 3.67
CA LYS A 28 -15.08 -7.95 4.57
C LYS A 28 -16.19 -7.29 3.75
N PRO A 29 -17.45 -7.75 3.87
CA PRO A 29 -18.57 -7.22 3.09
C PRO A 29 -18.75 -5.70 3.25
N GLY A 30 -18.70 -5.21 4.50
CA GLY A 30 -18.87 -3.79 4.81
C GLY A 30 -20.32 -3.31 4.59
N TRP A 31 -20.50 -2.12 4.01
CA TRP A 31 -21.81 -1.48 3.87
C TRP A 31 -21.99 -0.66 2.59
N ARG A 32 -23.25 -0.56 2.15
CA ARG A 32 -23.75 0.35 1.13
C ARG A 32 -23.81 1.77 1.70
N MET A 33 -23.12 2.70 1.04
CA MET A 33 -23.14 4.13 1.37
C MET A 33 -24.37 4.80 0.74
N SER A 34 -24.76 5.96 1.27
CA SER A 34 -25.94 6.71 0.82
C SER A 34 -25.87 7.17 -0.65
N ASN A 35 -24.65 7.31 -1.19
CA ASN A 35 -24.41 7.66 -2.60
C ASN A 35 -24.47 6.45 -3.56
N GLY A 36 -24.85 5.26 -3.07
CA GLY A 36 -24.94 4.03 -3.86
C GLY A 36 -23.62 3.26 -4.01
N GLU A 37 -22.47 3.83 -3.68
CA GLU A 37 -21.20 3.08 -3.62
C GLU A 37 -21.19 2.11 -2.42
N HIS A 38 -20.35 1.09 -2.45
CA HIS A 38 -20.13 0.17 -1.34
C HIS A 38 -18.78 0.44 -0.69
N MET A 39 -18.72 0.45 0.62
CA MET A 39 -17.48 0.34 1.37
C MET A 39 -17.30 -1.11 1.80
N ALA A 40 -16.27 -1.77 1.31
CA ALA A 40 -15.82 -3.09 1.73
C ALA A 40 -14.43 -2.98 2.37
N GLY A 41 -13.87 -4.10 2.84
CA GLY A 41 -12.51 -4.12 3.40
C GLY A 41 -11.74 -5.33 2.91
N LEU A 42 -10.46 -5.15 2.61
CA LEU A 42 -9.52 -6.25 2.43
C LEU A 42 -8.65 -6.37 3.67
N ARG A 43 -8.86 -7.42 4.46
CA ARG A 43 -8.00 -7.72 5.61
C ARG A 43 -6.87 -8.62 5.17
N LEU A 44 -5.64 -8.11 5.28
CA LEU A 44 -4.42 -8.88 5.18
C LEU A 44 -3.94 -9.23 6.59
N THR A 45 -3.70 -10.50 6.84
CA THR A 45 -3.14 -10.98 8.11
C THR A 45 -1.82 -11.68 7.83
N LEU A 46 -0.75 -11.26 8.52
CA LEU A 46 0.59 -11.79 8.33
C LEU A 46 1.03 -12.63 9.52
N ALA A 47 1.86 -13.63 9.25
CA ALA A 47 2.54 -14.39 10.29
C ALA A 47 3.40 -13.46 11.19
N PRO A 48 3.59 -13.79 12.48
CA PRO A 48 4.44 -13.00 13.36
C PRO A 48 5.83 -12.75 12.78
N GLY A 49 6.30 -11.51 12.87
CA GLY A 49 7.60 -11.09 12.32
C GLY A 49 7.57 -10.70 10.84
N TRP A 50 6.50 -11.00 10.11
CA TRP A 50 6.36 -10.65 8.70
C TRP A 50 5.72 -9.27 8.49
N LYS A 51 6.09 -8.63 7.38
CA LYS A 51 5.52 -7.40 6.85
C LYS A 51 5.09 -7.57 5.39
N THR A 52 4.11 -6.77 4.97
CA THR A 52 3.76 -6.55 3.56
C THR A 52 4.02 -5.09 3.20
N TYR A 53 3.96 -4.76 1.92
CA TYR A 53 4.34 -3.45 1.42
C TYR A 53 3.15 -2.52 1.21
N TRP A 54 3.44 -1.22 1.29
CA TRP A 54 2.55 -0.16 0.87
C TRP A 54 2.51 -0.04 -0.65
N ARG A 55 1.57 0.74 -1.21
CA ARG A 55 1.50 1.00 -2.65
C ARG A 55 2.79 1.59 -3.25
N ALA A 56 3.51 2.39 -2.47
CA ALA A 56 4.80 2.97 -2.81
C ALA A 56 5.83 2.41 -1.83
N PRO A 57 6.43 1.24 -2.14
CA PRO A 57 7.03 0.39 -1.13
C PRO A 57 8.47 0.79 -0.78
N GLY A 58 9.01 1.82 -1.45
CA GLY A 58 10.44 2.16 -1.44
C GLY A 58 11.25 1.30 -2.42
N ASP A 59 12.54 1.56 -2.52
CA ASP A 59 13.43 0.93 -3.52
C ASP A 59 13.55 -0.60 -3.36
N ALA A 60 13.26 -1.14 -2.17
CA ALA A 60 13.47 -2.54 -1.83
C ALA A 60 12.17 -3.37 -1.69
N GLY A 61 11.02 -2.83 -2.11
CA GLY A 61 9.74 -3.48 -1.87
C GLY A 61 8.97 -3.86 -3.12
N ILE A 62 8.07 -4.84 -2.95
CA ILE A 62 7.23 -5.37 -4.04
C ILE A 62 5.81 -4.88 -3.79
N PRO A 63 5.31 -3.90 -4.58
CA PRO A 63 4.00 -3.32 -4.35
C PRO A 63 2.90 -4.35 -4.63
N PRO A 64 1.75 -4.27 -3.94
CA PRO A 64 0.62 -5.12 -4.24
C PRO A 64 -0.06 -4.71 -5.56
N VAL A 65 -0.43 -5.70 -6.36
CA VAL A 65 -1.18 -5.57 -7.61
C VAL A 65 -2.52 -6.27 -7.43
N PHE A 66 -3.62 -5.54 -7.65
CA PHE A 66 -4.97 -6.04 -7.44
C PHE A 66 -5.67 -6.27 -8.77
N ASP A 67 -6.20 -7.47 -8.96
CA ASP A 67 -7.07 -7.83 -10.07
C ASP A 67 -8.49 -8.14 -9.57
N TRP A 68 -9.46 -7.41 -10.12
CA TRP A 68 -10.87 -7.50 -9.79
C TRP A 68 -11.71 -8.13 -10.91
N ALA A 69 -11.09 -8.62 -11.99
CA ALA A 69 -11.75 -9.06 -13.22
C ALA A 69 -12.78 -10.17 -12.99
N GLY A 70 -12.63 -10.99 -11.95
CA GLY A 70 -13.59 -12.02 -11.58
C GLY A 70 -14.88 -11.53 -10.92
N SER A 71 -15.02 -10.21 -10.69
CA SER A 71 -16.16 -9.61 -9.99
C SER A 71 -17.38 -9.40 -10.88
N THR A 72 -18.57 -9.33 -10.29
CA THR A 72 -19.82 -9.02 -11.00
C THR A 72 -20.50 -7.81 -10.38
N ASN A 73 -21.16 -6.98 -11.21
CA ASN A 73 -21.77 -5.71 -10.80
C ASN A 73 -20.75 -4.71 -10.22
N VAL A 74 -19.51 -4.71 -10.73
CA VAL A 74 -18.45 -3.76 -10.33
C VAL A 74 -18.09 -2.87 -11.52
N ARG A 75 -18.21 -1.56 -11.35
CA ARG A 75 -17.73 -0.56 -12.30
C ARG A 75 -16.27 -0.19 -12.02
N SER A 76 -15.92 -0.01 -10.75
CA SER A 76 -14.55 0.27 -10.31
C SER A 76 -14.36 -0.07 -8.84
N VAL A 77 -13.10 -0.27 -8.45
CA VAL A 77 -12.68 -0.43 -7.06
C VAL A 77 -11.54 0.55 -6.79
N ARG A 78 -11.69 1.35 -5.74
CA ARG A 78 -10.64 2.24 -5.24
C ARG A 78 -10.14 1.74 -3.89
N VAL A 79 -8.87 1.37 -3.84
CA VAL A 79 -8.18 0.99 -2.61
C VAL A 79 -7.81 2.25 -1.84
N HIS A 80 -8.20 2.29 -0.58
CA HIS A 80 -7.76 3.29 0.38
C HIS A 80 -6.64 2.72 1.23
N TRP A 81 -5.64 3.56 1.50
CA TRP A 81 -4.41 3.15 2.15
C TRP A 81 -4.27 3.81 3.51
N PRO A 82 -4.32 3.05 4.61
CA PRO A 82 -3.87 3.53 5.92
C PRO A 82 -2.43 4.05 5.85
N ALA A 83 -2.04 4.90 6.80
CA ALA A 83 -0.68 5.40 6.89
C ALA A 83 0.32 4.25 7.04
N PRO A 84 1.39 4.20 6.24
CA PRO A 84 2.36 3.11 6.32
C PRO A 84 3.33 3.33 7.47
N HIS A 85 3.97 2.26 7.92
CA HIS A 85 5.19 2.33 8.69
C HIS A 85 6.40 2.41 7.77
N VAL A 86 7.44 3.11 8.23
CA VAL A 86 8.75 3.14 7.58
C VAL A 86 9.65 2.13 8.27
N PHE A 87 10.25 1.26 7.49
CA PHE A 87 11.16 0.21 7.95
C PHE A 87 12.54 0.39 7.34
N TYR A 88 13.56 0.15 8.15
CA TYR A 88 14.95 0.11 7.74
C TYR A 88 15.49 -1.30 7.97
N GLN A 89 15.99 -1.95 6.90
CA GLN A 89 16.53 -3.30 6.97
C GLN A 89 17.67 -3.45 5.97
N SER A 90 18.81 -3.97 6.44
CA SER A 90 20.01 -4.17 5.61
C SER A 90 20.42 -2.92 4.82
N GLY A 91 20.30 -1.74 5.44
CA GLY A 91 20.62 -0.44 4.81
C GLY A 91 19.57 0.07 3.81
N MET A 92 18.46 -0.65 3.61
CA MET A 92 17.41 -0.27 2.67
C MET A 92 16.14 0.19 3.39
N ARG A 93 15.50 1.23 2.86
CA ARG A 93 14.21 1.74 3.32
C ARG A 93 13.06 1.04 2.61
N SER A 94 12.03 0.68 3.36
CA SER A 94 10.77 0.19 2.80
C SER A 94 9.58 0.76 3.56
N LEU A 95 8.43 0.86 2.88
CA LEU A 95 7.17 1.31 3.49
C LEU A 95 6.13 0.20 3.44
N GLY A 96 5.39 0.01 4.53
CA GLY A 96 4.39 -1.04 4.58
C GLY A 96 3.74 -1.25 5.93
N TYR A 97 3.35 -2.49 6.19
CA TYR A 97 2.56 -2.89 7.34
C TYR A 97 3.13 -4.16 7.97
N LYS A 98 3.22 -4.19 9.29
CA LYS A 98 3.65 -5.38 10.06
C LYS A 98 2.42 -6.04 10.68
N GLN A 99 2.41 -7.38 10.81
CA GLN A 99 1.31 -8.20 11.36
C GLN A 99 -0.02 -8.18 10.58
N GLY A 100 -0.34 -7.12 9.85
CA GLY A 100 -1.59 -7.03 9.13
C GLY A 100 -1.94 -5.61 8.72
N VAL A 101 -2.93 -5.50 7.86
CA VAL A 101 -3.60 -4.24 7.52
C VAL A 101 -5.01 -4.55 7.03
N THR A 102 -5.96 -3.67 7.35
CA THR A 102 -7.25 -3.65 6.65
C THR A 102 -7.23 -2.50 5.66
N LEU A 103 -7.34 -2.80 4.36
CA LEU A 103 -7.44 -1.79 3.31
C LEU A 103 -8.92 -1.53 3.00
N PRO A 104 -9.46 -0.32 3.26
CA PRO A 104 -10.83 -0.01 2.86
C PRO A 104 -10.94 0.02 1.34
N LEU A 105 -11.99 -0.58 0.81
CA LEU A 105 -12.27 -0.69 -0.61
C LEU A 105 -13.54 0.07 -0.92
N ARG A 106 -13.45 1.15 -1.69
CA ARG A 106 -14.63 1.80 -2.23
C ARG A 106 -14.97 1.16 -3.57
N VAL A 107 -16.06 0.42 -3.61
CA VAL A 107 -16.57 -0.27 -4.79
C VAL A 107 -17.71 0.55 -5.36
N THR A 108 -17.59 0.95 -6.62
CA THR A 108 -18.69 1.60 -7.36
C THR A 108 -19.43 0.51 -8.15
N PRO A 109 -20.69 0.17 -7.83
CA PRO A 109 -21.44 -0.82 -8.61
C PRO A 109 -21.82 -0.31 -10.00
N ILE A 110 -22.21 -1.24 -10.88
CA ILE A 110 -22.88 -0.89 -12.13
C ILE A 110 -24.33 -0.50 -11.84
N ASP A 111 -25.02 -1.32 -11.06
CA ASP A 111 -26.36 -1.11 -10.53
C ASP A 111 -26.30 -1.12 -8.98
N PRO A 112 -26.52 0.04 -8.31
CA PRO A 112 -26.42 0.15 -6.86
C PRO A 112 -27.56 -0.54 -6.10
N SER A 113 -28.67 -0.89 -6.77
CA SER A 113 -29.81 -1.59 -6.16
C SER A 113 -29.58 -3.09 -5.98
N ARG A 114 -28.53 -3.63 -6.63
CA ARG A 114 -28.20 -5.05 -6.63
C ARG A 114 -26.96 -5.35 -5.81
N ASP A 115 -26.89 -6.59 -5.34
CA ASP A 115 -25.71 -7.13 -4.68
C ASP A 115 -24.50 -7.11 -5.63
N VAL A 116 -23.32 -6.97 -5.04
CA VAL A 116 -22.05 -7.10 -5.74
C VAL A 116 -21.42 -8.43 -5.36
N THR A 117 -20.88 -9.16 -6.33
CA THR A 117 -19.94 -10.26 -6.02
C THR A 117 -18.55 -9.73 -6.30
N LEU A 118 -17.80 -9.45 -5.23
CA LEU A 118 -16.43 -8.97 -5.33
C LEU A 118 -15.49 -10.17 -5.29
N ARG A 119 -14.67 -10.33 -6.33
CA ARG A 119 -13.57 -11.30 -6.38
C ARG A 119 -12.25 -10.56 -6.54
N LEU A 120 -11.25 -11.01 -5.81
CA LEU A 120 -9.91 -10.45 -5.82
C LEU A 120 -8.89 -11.56 -6.07
N GLU A 121 -8.03 -11.34 -7.05
CA GLU A 121 -6.68 -11.89 -7.08
C GLU A 121 -5.69 -10.78 -6.74
N VAL A 122 -4.77 -11.03 -5.81
CA VAL A 122 -3.75 -10.06 -5.43
C VAL A 122 -2.37 -10.70 -5.42
N ASP A 123 -1.45 -10.09 -6.16
CA ASP A 123 -0.02 -10.37 -6.09
C ASP A 123 0.63 -9.35 -5.16
N LEU A 124 1.41 -9.78 -4.18
CA LEU A 124 2.04 -8.90 -3.20
C LEU A 124 3.34 -9.49 -2.66
N GLY A 125 4.27 -8.62 -2.25
CA GLY A 125 5.43 -9.05 -1.48
C GLY A 125 5.13 -9.21 0.01
N VAL A 126 5.72 -10.22 0.61
CA VAL A 126 5.88 -10.32 2.06
C VAL A 126 7.34 -10.47 2.41
N CYS A 127 7.78 -9.85 3.51
CA CYS A 127 9.17 -9.89 3.91
C CYS A 127 9.32 -10.10 5.42
N SER A 128 10.27 -10.95 5.79
CA SER A 128 10.85 -11.05 7.13
C SER A 128 12.36 -10.82 6.99
N ASP A 129 13.17 -11.88 7.10
CA ASP A 129 14.60 -11.85 6.71
C ASP A 129 14.78 -12.00 5.20
N VAL A 130 13.82 -12.67 4.56
CA VAL A 130 13.76 -12.87 3.11
C VAL A 130 12.44 -12.30 2.60
N CYS A 131 12.49 -11.63 1.44
CA CYS A 131 11.30 -11.11 0.78
C CYS A 131 10.85 -12.08 -0.33
N VAL A 132 9.58 -12.48 -0.31
CA VAL A 132 9.00 -13.42 -1.27
C VAL A 132 7.69 -12.88 -1.85
N PRO A 133 7.43 -13.06 -3.16
CA PRO A 133 6.14 -12.76 -3.75
C PRO A 133 5.10 -13.82 -3.34
N ARG A 134 3.85 -13.38 -3.19
CA ARG A 134 2.69 -14.24 -2.89
C ARG A 134 1.50 -13.81 -3.73
N GLN A 135 0.81 -14.79 -4.27
CA GLN A 135 -0.50 -14.62 -4.89
C GLN A 135 -1.57 -15.13 -3.94
N LEU A 136 -2.65 -14.36 -3.77
CA LEU A 136 -3.80 -14.72 -2.94
C LEU A 136 -5.09 -14.51 -3.71
N ARG A 137 -6.10 -15.34 -3.43
CA ARG A 137 -7.44 -15.23 -4.00
C ARG A 137 -8.48 -15.19 -2.90
N THR A 138 -9.44 -14.29 -3.00
CA THR A 138 -10.54 -14.17 -2.03
C THR A 138 -11.78 -13.57 -2.69
N GLY A 139 -12.94 -13.74 -2.08
CA GLY A 139 -14.21 -13.27 -2.62
C GLY A 139 -15.24 -13.04 -1.53
N ALA A 140 -16.14 -12.09 -1.75
CA ALA A 140 -17.27 -11.83 -0.86
C ALA A 140 -18.47 -11.31 -1.65
N ALA A 141 -19.67 -11.66 -1.19
CA ALA A 141 -20.88 -10.94 -1.57
C ALA A 141 -20.98 -9.64 -0.75
N LEU A 142 -21.33 -8.53 -1.42
CA LEU A 142 -21.59 -7.24 -0.81
C LEU A 142 -23.08 -6.92 -0.97
N PRO A 143 -23.92 -7.23 0.03
CA PRO A 143 -25.37 -7.08 -0.09
C PRO A 143 -25.77 -5.61 -0.24
N ALA A 144 -26.68 -5.28 -1.16
CA ALA A 144 -27.18 -3.92 -1.32
C ALA A 144 -27.91 -3.41 -0.07
N ALA A 145 -28.53 -4.33 0.69
CA ALA A 145 -29.24 -4.03 1.94
C ALA A 145 -28.31 -3.87 3.17
N ALA A 146 -27.01 -4.20 3.06
CA ALA A 146 -26.09 -4.06 4.18
C ALA A 146 -25.77 -2.57 4.40
N THR A 147 -26.30 -1.95 5.44
CA THR A 147 -26.09 -0.51 5.72
C THR A 147 -25.33 -0.25 7.03
N ARG A 148 -25.10 -1.29 7.83
CA ARG A 148 -24.38 -1.19 9.10
C ARG A 148 -22.89 -0.98 8.87
N VAL A 149 -22.36 0.13 9.38
CA VAL A 149 -20.93 0.43 9.32
C VAL A 149 -20.12 -0.61 10.09
N ASP A 150 -19.10 -1.16 9.43
CA ASP A 150 -18.10 -2.03 10.06
C ASP A 150 -17.04 -1.16 10.77
N PRO A 151 -16.84 -1.32 12.08
CA PRO A 151 -15.93 -0.47 12.84
C PRO A 151 -14.46 -0.67 12.47
N VAL A 152 -14.04 -1.86 12.03
CA VAL A 152 -12.65 -2.15 11.64
C VAL A 152 -12.33 -1.44 10.33
N ILE A 153 -13.24 -1.51 9.36
CA ILE A 153 -13.09 -0.80 8.08
C ILE A 153 -13.13 0.71 8.30
N ALA A 154 -14.04 1.20 9.16
CA ALA A 154 -14.15 2.62 9.47
C ALA A 154 -12.88 3.16 10.16
N ALA A 155 -12.30 2.42 11.11
CA ALA A 155 -11.04 2.78 11.76
C ALA A 155 -9.89 2.84 10.76
N ALA A 156 -9.77 1.85 9.87
CA ALA A 156 -8.75 1.85 8.82
C ALA A 156 -8.93 3.00 7.81
N LEU A 157 -10.16 3.42 7.54
CA LEU A 157 -10.44 4.58 6.69
C LEU A 157 -10.08 5.91 7.37
N ALA A 158 -10.19 5.97 8.70
CA ALA A 158 -9.77 7.12 9.50
C ALA A 158 -8.25 7.21 9.63
N ASP A 159 -7.54 6.08 9.61
CA ASP A 159 -6.08 5.98 9.70
C ASP A 159 -5.33 6.32 8.39
N ARG A 160 -6.03 6.84 7.38
CA ARG A 160 -5.39 7.29 6.14
C ARG A 160 -4.56 8.55 6.38
N PRO A 161 -3.54 8.80 5.55
CA PRO A 161 -2.88 10.10 5.52
C PRO A 161 -3.89 11.24 5.38
N LEU A 162 -3.67 12.31 6.14
CA LEU A 162 -4.44 13.54 6.05
C LEU A 162 -4.25 14.17 4.67
N SER A 163 -5.30 14.75 4.10
CA SER A 163 -5.13 15.59 2.91
C SER A 163 -4.32 16.87 3.22
N ALA A 164 -3.78 17.49 2.19
CA ALA A 164 -3.15 18.81 2.27
C ALA A 164 -4.01 19.83 3.04
N ASP A 165 -5.29 19.93 2.69
CA ASP A 165 -6.24 20.88 3.32
C ASP A 165 -6.43 20.60 4.81
N GLN A 166 -6.60 19.33 5.20
CA GLN A 166 -6.74 18.93 6.60
C GLN A 166 -5.48 19.19 7.43
N ALA A 167 -4.32 19.20 6.78
CA ALA A 167 -3.03 19.48 7.40
C ALA A 167 -2.60 20.95 7.26
N GLY A 168 -3.43 21.83 6.66
CA GLY A 168 -3.11 23.23 6.46
C GLY A 168 -1.94 23.47 5.49
N ILE A 169 -1.67 22.52 4.59
CA ILE A 169 -0.57 22.62 3.62
C ILE A 169 -0.99 23.54 2.49
N GLY A 170 -0.24 24.62 2.32
CA GLY A 170 -0.40 25.55 1.20
C GLY A 170 0.04 24.98 -0.15
N GLN A 171 0.07 25.84 -1.16
CA GLN A 171 0.47 25.43 -2.52
C GLN A 171 1.92 24.95 -2.57
N VAL A 172 2.12 23.69 -3.02
CA VAL A 172 3.45 23.12 -3.27
C VAL A 172 4.04 23.70 -4.56
N ARG A 173 5.32 24.06 -4.51
CA ARG A 173 6.11 24.50 -5.67
C ARG A 173 7.11 23.44 -6.09
N CYS A 174 7.19 23.16 -7.38
CA CYS A 174 8.15 22.22 -7.95
C CYS A 174 9.06 22.91 -8.95
N GLU A 175 10.33 22.53 -8.93
CA GLU A 175 11.32 22.83 -9.93
C GLU A 175 11.88 21.51 -10.45
N VAL A 176 12.07 21.39 -11.77
CA VAL A 176 12.66 20.20 -12.37
C VAL A 176 13.89 20.58 -13.17
N ARG A 177 14.95 19.79 -13.06
CA ARG A 177 16.20 19.99 -13.79
C ARG A 177 16.57 18.71 -14.54
N PRO A 178 17.12 18.80 -15.77
CA PRO A 178 17.66 17.63 -16.45
C PRO A 178 18.72 16.94 -15.58
N ALA A 179 18.67 15.61 -15.51
CA ALA A 179 19.66 14.78 -14.83
C ALA A 179 20.07 13.62 -15.72
N ARG A 180 21.19 12.96 -15.40
CA ARG A 180 21.64 11.80 -16.17
C ARG A 180 20.60 10.67 -16.07
N GLY A 181 19.98 10.34 -17.21
CA GLY A 181 18.98 9.27 -17.32
C GLY A 181 17.63 9.59 -16.67
N GLY A 182 17.29 10.87 -16.51
CA GLY A 182 16.01 11.28 -15.94
C GLY A 182 15.94 12.77 -15.62
N ILE A 183 15.17 13.12 -14.60
CA ILE A 183 15.04 14.49 -14.10
C ILE A 183 15.24 14.52 -12.58
N GLU A 184 15.82 15.61 -12.10
CA GLU A 184 15.90 15.93 -10.68
C GLU A 184 14.69 16.80 -10.32
N LEU A 185 13.85 16.32 -9.40
CA LEU A 185 12.70 17.04 -8.86
C LEU A 185 13.10 17.71 -7.56
N HIS A 186 12.83 19.01 -7.43
CA HIS A 186 12.90 19.75 -6.18
C HIS A 186 11.53 20.32 -5.84
N ALA A 187 10.92 19.87 -4.76
CA ALA A 187 9.65 20.36 -4.25
C ALA A 187 9.84 21.19 -2.97
N ARG A 188 9.11 22.29 -2.87
CA ARG A 188 9.00 23.12 -1.67
C ARG A 188 7.58 22.99 -1.13
N ILE A 189 7.46 22.36 0.04
CA ILE A 189 6.18 22.09 0.70
C ILE A 189 6.04 23.07 1.87
N PRO A 190 5.12 24.04 1.84
CA PRO A 190 4.90 24.95 2.95
C PRO A 190 4.27 24.21 4.14
N MET A 191 5.01 24.13 5.23
CA MET A 191 4.56 23.45 6.44
C MET A 191 5.38 23.85 7.67
N ASP A 192 4.75 23.73 8.84
CA ASP A 192 5.44 23.79 10.11
C ASP A 192 6.50 22.69 10.21
N ARG A 193 7.45 22.90 11.13
CA ARG A 193 8.55 21.94 11.33
C ARG A 193 7.97 20.55 11.59
N PRO A 194 8.24 19.55 10.72
CA PRO A 194 7.81 18.20 11.01
C PRO A 194 8.56 17.71 12.25
N GLY A 195 7.97 16.74 12.93
CA GLY A 195 8.63 16.05 14.03
C GLY A 195 9.93 15.37 13.59
N ALA A 196 10.69 14.89 14.57
CA ALA A 196 11.91 14.13 14.30
C ALA A 196 11.61 12.88 13.43
N GLY A 197 12.56 12.51 12.57
CA GLY A 197 12.43 11.35 11.69
C GLY A 197 11.40 11.55 10.57
N VAL A 198 11.39 12.75 9.95
CA VAL A 198 10.54 13.01 8.79
C VAL A 198 10.96 12.13 7.61
N GLU A 199 10.00 11.44 7.05
CA GLU A 199 10.15 10.58 5.89
C GLU A 199 9.26 11.09 4.77
N THR A 200 9.75 11.00 3.54
CA THR A 200 8.98 11.44 2.38
C THR A 200 8.94 10.39 1.28
N VAL A 201 7.83 10.39 0.56
CA VAL A 201 7.58 9.56 -0.62
C VAL A 201 7.11 10.47 -1.73
N VAL A 202 7.64 10.26 -2.93
CA VAL A 202 7.19 10.90 -4.16
C VAL A 202 6.58 9.80 -5.04
N GLU A 203 5.35 10.01 -5.50
CA GLU A 203 4.67 9.17 -6.47
C GLU A 203 4.35 10.02 -7.70
N THR A 204 4.26 9.38 -8.86
CA THR A 204 3.80 10.04 -10.10
C THR A 204 2.52 9.38 -10.61
N ALA A 205 1.76 10.08 -11.45
CA ALA A 205 0.59 9.51 -12.10
C ALA A 205 0.93 8.52 -13.22
N ASP A 206 2.17 8.55 -13.72
CA ASP A 206 2.66 7.62 -14.72
C ASP A 206 3.31 6.40 -14.04
N PRO A 207 2.71 5.20 -14.14
CA PRO A 207 3.28 4.00 -13.51
C PRO A 207 4.65 3.60 -14.08
N GLN A 208 5.07 4.15 -15.22
CA GLN A 208 6.39 3.93 -15.80
C GLN A 208 7.45 4.89 -15.27
N VAL A 209 7.08 5.94 -14.51
CA VAL A 209 8.05 6.89 -13.94
C VAL A 209 8.24 6.61 -12.46
N TRP A 210 9.43 6.08 -12.13
CA TRP A 210 9.86 5.80 -10.77
C TRP A 210 10.54 7.01 -10.13
N ALA A 211 10.18 7.29 -8.88
CA ALA A 211 10.88 8.26 -8.04
C ALA A 211 11.82 7.52 -7.08
N SER A 212 13.10 7.89 -7.05
CA SER A 212 14.02 7.38 -6.04
C SER A 212 13.60 7.78 -4.64
N GLN A 213 14.13 7.09 -3.61
CA GLN A 213 14.04 7.55 -2.23
C GLN A 213 14.35 9.07 -2.15
N PRO A 214 13.38 9.90 -1.70
CA PRO A 214 13.59 11.32 -1.61
C PRO A 214 14.42 11.69 -0.39
N GLU A 215 15.22 12.76 -0.53
CA GLU A 215 15.84 13.46 0.59
C GLU A 215 14.93 14.61 1.01
N ALA A 216 14.85 14.87 2.32
CA ALA A 216 14.02 15.92 2.87
C ALA A 216 14.78 16.75 3.90
N VAL A 217 14.78 18.07 3.71
CA VAL A 217 15.40 19.03 4.63
C VAL A 217 14.40 20.11 4.96
N TRP A 218 14.12 20.30 6.24
CA TRP A 218 13.28 21.41 6.68
C TRP A 218 14.10 22.70 6.75
N THR A 219 13.60 23.76 6.14
CA THR A 219 14.18 25.10 6.18
C THR A 219 13.08 26.14 6.35
N GLY A 220 13.15 26.91 7.44
CA GLY A 220 12.39 28.15 7.63
C GLY A 220 10.93 28.13 7.12
N GLY A 221 10.09 27.23 7.64
CA GLY A 221 8.66 27.15 7.29
C GLY A 221 8.32 26.34 6.03
N GLN A 222 9.30 25.65 5.45
CA GLN A 222 9.09 24.76 4.31
C GLN A 222 9.91 23.47 4.45
N LEU A 223 9.37 22.37 3.93
CA LEU A 223 10.11 21.14 3.69
C LEU A 223 10.59 21.13 2.24
N LEU A 224 11.91 21.11 2.05
CA LEU A 224 12.52 20.88 0.74
C LEU A 224 12.64 19.39 0.52
N VAL A 225 12.04 18.89 -0.56
CA VAL A 225 12.09 17.47 -0.95
C VAL A 225 12.77 17.35 -2.30
N SER A 226 13.82 16.53 -2.39
CA SER A 226 14.49 16.21 -3.66
C SER A 226 14.40 14.73 -3.98
N SER A 227 14.11 14.41 -5.23
CA SER A 227 14.06 13.03 -5.72
C SER A 227 14.43 12.98 -7.20
N ARG A 228 15.08 11.88 -7.61
CA ARG A 228 15.34 11.62 -9.02
C ARG A 228 14.21 10.81 -9.61
N LEU A 229 13.64 11.32 -10.70
CA LEU A 229 12.62 10.62 -11.46
C LEU A 229 13.24 10.00 -12.72
N LYS A 230 12.91 8.73 -12.98
CA LYS A 230 13.36 8.00 -14.17
C LYS A 230 12.23 7.21 -14.80
N HIS A 231 12.19 7.16 -16.13
CA HIS A 231 11.31 6.26 -16.84
C HIS A 231 11.89 4.83 -16.82
N ALA A 232 11.05 3.83 -16.59
CA ALA A 232 11.46 2.42 -16.50
C ALA A 232 12.14 1.94 -17.80
N GLY A 233 11.66 2.39 -18.95
CA GLY A 233 12.28 2.13 -20.26
C GLY A 233 13.50 2.99 -20.61
N GLY A 234 13.97 3.88 -19.72
CA GLY A 234 15.18 4.70 -19.92
C GLY A 234 15.07 5.86 -20.93
N GLY A 235 13.91 6.05 -21.55
CA GLY A 235 13.65 7.13 -22.51
C GLY A 235 13.35 8.48 -21.88
N ALA A 236 13.26 9.51 -22.73
CA ALA A 236 12.75 10.82 -22.33
C ALA A 236 11.26 10.75 -22.01
N PHE A 237 10.81 11.56 -21.05
CA PHE A 237 9.41 11.61 -20.63
C PHE A 237 9.05 13.03 -20.18
N ALA A 238 7.77 13.36 -20.29
CA ALA A 238 7.22 14.59 -19.75
C ALA A 238 6.67 14.33 -18.35
N LEU A 239 6.90 15.26 -17.42
CA LEU A 239 6.36 15.16 -16.07
C LEU A 239 5.06 15.93 -15.94
N ASP A 240 3.97 15.24 -15.60
CA ASP A 240 2.74 15.88 -15.15
C ASP A 240 2.86 16.29 -13.68
N ARG A 241 3.05 17.59 -13.44
CA ARG A 241 3.14 18.15 -12.08
C ARG A 241 1.82 18.07 -11.31
N LYS A 242 0.66 17.99 -11.97
CA LYS A 242 -0.63 17.77 -11.30
C LYS A 242 -0.78 16.32 -10.83
N GLY A 243 -0.16 15.41 -11.56
CA GLY A 243 -0.08 13.98 -11.25
C GLY A 243 0.97 13.61 -10.19
N LEU A 244 1.81 14.55 -9.75
CA LEU A 244 2.73 14.31 -8.64
C LEU A 244 1.98 14.14 -7.31
N ARG A 245 2.51 13.30 -6.44
CA ARG A 245 1.97 13.09 -5.10
C ARG A 245 3.10 12.96 -4.11
N PHE A 246 3.01 13.69 -3.00
CA PHE A 246 3.98 13.70 -1.92
C PHE A 246 3.30 13.14 -0.67
N THR A 247 3.90 12.13 -0.05
CA THR A 247 3.49 11.73 1.30
C THR A 247 4.59 12.12 2.28
N VAL A 248 4.26 12.94 3.28
CA VAL A 248 5.15 13.29 4.39
C VAL A 248 4.72 12.49 5.61
N ILE A 249 5.63 11.73 6.21
CA ILE A 249 5.38 10.84 7.35
C ILE A 249 6.27 11.30 8.50
N SER A 250 5.67 11.56 9.66
CA SER A 250 6.40 12.00 10.86
C SER A 250 5.56 11.71 12.11
N GLN A 251 6.19 11.21 13.18
CA GLN A 251 5.57 11.01 14.50
C GLN A 251 4.21 10.29 14.45
N GLY A 252 4.10 9.22 13.65
CA GLY A 252 2.87 8.44 13.53
C GLY A 252 1.73 9.13 12.76
N ARG A 253 1.99 10.29 12.14
CA ARG A 253 1.06 10.96 11.23
C ARG A 253 1.62 10.94 9.82
N ALA A 254 0.72 10.90 8.84
CA ALA A 254 1.05 11.04 7.44
C ALA A 254 0.18 12.13 6.81
N VAL A 255 0.75 12.88 5.88
CA VAL A 255 0.05 13.88 5.07
C VAL A 255 0.25 13.53 3.60
N ASP A 256 -0.84 13.38 2.88
CA ASP A 256 -0.90 13.13 1.44
C ASP A 256 -1.23 14.42 0.67
N ILE A 257 -0.28 14.85 -0.14
CA ILE A 257 -0.32 16.10 -0.87
C ILE A 257 -0.30 15.78 -2.37
N ARG A 258 -1.20 16.39 -3.13
CA ARG A 258 -1.36 16.12 -4.55
C ARG A 258 -1.09 17.35 -5.38
N GLY A 259 -0.33 17.14 -6.44
CA GLY A 259 0.08 18.14 -7.39
C GLY A 259 1.09 19.13 -6.83
N CYS A 260 1.70 19.87 -7.75
CA CYS A 260 2.46 21.08 -7.46
C CYS A 260 2.44 22.01 -8.66
N THR A 261 2.95 23.23 -8.45
CA THR A 261 2.99 24.30 -9.46
C THR A 261 4.40 24.87 -9.62
N GLY A 262 4.63 25.68 -10.65
CA GLY A 262 5.97 26.10 -11.08
C GLY A 262 6.41 25.31 -12.29
#